data_AF-A0A9W6S0J6-F1
#
_entry.id   AF-A0A9W6S0J6-F1
#
_cell.length_a   1.000
_cell.length_b   1.000
_cell.length_c   1.000
_cell.angle_alpha   90.00
_cell.angle_beta   90.00
_cell.angle_gamma   90.00
#
_symmetry.space_group_name_H-M   'P 1'
#
loop_
_entity.id
_entity.type
_entity.pdbx_description
1 polymer ?
#
loop_
_entity_poly.entity_id
_entity_poly.type
_entity_poly.pdbx_seq_one_letter_code
_entity_poly.pdbx_strand_id
1 'polypeptide(L)'
;MSGPYEAECEATAEVRDVYAGYHKRGVMREKTLNRLLRTCTDHGLEVGSYDREVLRWLAGQKPEAAQVIVGLVHRAAALRERVEQA
;
A
#
# COMPACT_ATOMS: atom_id res chain seq x y z
N MET A 1 0.66 -19.67 7.48
CA MET A 1 1.27 -18.64 6.61
C MET A 1 0.65 -17.32 6.99
N SER A 2 1.44 -16.44 7.61
CA SER A 2 0.99 -15.14 8.12
C SER A 2 0.70 -14.16 6.97
N GLY A 3 -0.29 -13.30 7.16
CA GLY A 3 -0.58 -12.16 6.28
C GLY A 3 0.56 -11.13 6.29
N PRO A 4 0.43 -9.99 5.61
CA PRO A 4 1.41 -8.90 5.78
C PRO A 4 1.44 -8.34 7.21
N TYR A 5 0.33 -8.47 7.94
CA TYR A 5 0.14 -8.07 9.33
C TYR A 5 -0.79 -9.07 10.02
N GLU A 6 -0.54 -9.36 11.29
CA GLU A 6 -1.39 -10.18 12.16
C GLU A 6 -2.38 -9.32 12.97
N ALA A 7 -2.08 -8.03 13.18
CA ALA A 7 -2.93 -7.09 13.90
C ALA A 7 -2.95 -5.68 13.27
N GLU A 8 -4.05 -4.93 13.45
CA GLU A 8 -4.20 -3.55 12.93
C GLU A 8 -3.09 -2.63 13.47
N CYS A 9 -2.63 -2.82 14.71
CA CYS A 9 -1.58 -1.99 15.31
C CYS A 9 -0.23 -2.07 14.57
N GLU A 10 0.06 -3.20 13.91
CA GLU A 10 1.25 -3.35 13.09
C GLU A 10 1.13 -2.52 11.81
N ALA A 11 -0.03 -2.56 11.15
CA ALA A 11 -0.31 -1.71 9.99
C ALA A 11 -0.32 -0.21 10.37
N THR A 12 -0.87 0.15 11.54
CA THR A 12 -0.85 1.52 12.05
C THR A 12 0.58 2.02 12.27
N ALA A 13 1.49 1.16 12.76
CA ALA A 13 2.89 1.55 12.97
C ALA A 13 3.58 1.98 11.66
N GLU A 14 3.29 1.29 10.56
CA GLU A 14 3.84 1.54 9.22
C GLU A 14 3.31 2.83 8.56
N VAL A 15 2.14 3.31 8.97
CA VAL A 15 1.50 4.52 8.40
C VAL A 15 1.58 5.74 9.32
N ARG A 16 2.41 5.71 10.37
CA ARG A 16 2.59 6.84 11.30
C ARG A 16 3.01 8.14 10.59
N ASP A 17 3.85 8.04 9.57
CA ASP A 17 4.29 9.17 8.73
C ASP A 17 3.16 9.78 7.88
N VAL A 18 2.18 8.95 7.50
CA VAL A 18 0.96 9.37 6.81
C VAL A 18 0.12 10.23 7.76
N TYR A 19 -0.02 9.80 9.02
CA TYR A 19 -0.71 10.54 10.07
C TYR A 19 0.01 11.81 10.52
N ALA A 20 1.33 11.91 10.41
CA ALA A 20 2.07 13.15 10.76
C ALA A 20 1.58 14.39 9.96
N GLY A 21 0.96 14.18 8.80
CA GLY A 21 0.38 15.25 7.97
C GLY A 21 -1.12 15.52 8.20
N TYR A 22 -1.77 14.88 9.18
CA TYR A 22 -3.25 14.85 9.27
C TYR A 22 -3.90 16.23 9.39
N HIS A 23 -3.18 17.21 9.95
CA HIS A 23 -3.67 18.57 10.17
C HIS A 23 -3.96 19.33 8.86
N LYS A 24 -3.48 18.84 7.71
CA LYS A 24 -3.73 19.43 6.39
C LYS A 24 -4.77 18.61 5.64
N ARG A 25 -5.85 19.27 5.21
CA ARG A 25 -6.91 18.64 4.41
C ARG A 25 -6.32 18.02 3.14
N GLY A 26 -6.62 16.74 2.91
CA GLY A 26 -6.22 16.02 1.70
C GLY A 26 -4.84 15.36 1.73
N VAL A 27 -3.90 15.83 2.57
CA VAL A 27 -2.52 15.31 2.60
C VAL A 27 -2.46 13.83 2.98
N MET A 28 -3.31 13.38 3.90
CA MET A 28 -3.37 11.97 4.28
C MET A 28 -3.74 11.08 3.09
N ARG A 29 -4.80 11.44 2.35
CA ARG A 29 -5.24 10.72 1.15
C ARG A 29 -4.17 10.72 0.07
N GLU A 30 -3.53 11.86 -0.16
CA GLU A 30 -2.46 11.99 -1.15
C GLU A 30 -1.26 11.10 -0.81
N LYS A 31 -0.80 11.12 0.45
CA LYS A 31 0.29 10.25 0.90
C LYS A 31 -0.06 8.77 0.77
N THR A 32 -1.27 8.37 1.15
CA THR A 32 -1.75 6.99 1.00
C THR A 32 -1.77 6.56 -0.48
N LEU A 33 -2.28 7.43 -1.37
CA LEU A 33 -2.30 7.17 -2.81
C LEU A 33 -0.89 7.04 -3.38
N ASN A 34 0.01 7.95 -3.01
CA ASN A 34 1.41 7.92 -3.46
C ASN A 34 2.11 6.63 -3.02
N ARG A 35 1.84 6.15 -1.80
CA ARG A 35 2.39 4.89 -1.32
C ARG A 35 1.89 3.71 -2.16
N LEU A 36 0.59 3.60 -2.40
CA LEU A 36 0.01 2.55 -3.26
C LEU A 36 0.62 2.55 -4.66
N LEU A 37 0.67 3.71 -5.31
CA LEU A 37 1.23 3.86 -6.66
C LEU A 37 2.72 3.52 -6.70
N ARG A 38 3.49 3.98 -5.70
CA ARG A 38 4.92 3.69 -5.61
C ARG A 38 5.17 2.20 -5.47
N THR A 39 4.44 1.51 -4.60
CA THR A 39 4.57 0.05 -4.45
C THR A 39 4.27 -0.68 -5.75
N CYS A 40 3.25 -0.27 -6.51
CA CYS A 40 3.01 -0.86 -7.83
C CYS A 40 4.22 -0.66 -8.77
N THR A 41 4.71 0.57 -8.89
CA THR A 41 5.85 0.90 -9.76
C THR A 41 7.13 0.17 -9.33
N ASP A 42 7.42 0.09 -8.03
CA ASP A 42 8.63 -0.56 -7.48
C ASP A 42 8.68 -2.06 -7.85
N HIS A 43 7.54 -2.70 -8.10
CA HIS A 43 7.43 -4.10 -8.53
C HIS A 43 7.12 -4.27 -10.03
N GLY A 44 7.25 -3.21 -10.82
CA GLY A 44 7.03 -3.24 -12.26
C GLY A 44 5.57 -3.44 -12.69
N LEU A 45 4.60 -3.17 -11.80
CA LEU A 45 3.18 -3.23 -12.14
C LEU A 45 2.79 -1.99 -12.95
N GLU A 46 2.31 -2.21 -14.17
CA GLU A 46 1.69 -1.16 -14.97
C GLU A 46 0.31 -0.81 -14.37
N VAL A 47 0.12 0.46 -14.00
CA VAL A 47 -1.14 0.94 -13.41
C VAL A 47 -2.00 1.60 -14.48
N GLY A 48 -3.04 0.89 -14.92
CA GLY A 48 -4.01 1.35 -15.90
C GLY A 48 -4.96 2.42 -15.35
N SER A 49 -5.81 2.97 -16.22
CA SER A 49 -6.72 4.07 -15.86
C SER A 49 -7.70 3.69 -14.74
N TYR A 50 -8.34 2.52 -14.85
CA TYR A 50 -9.28 2.06 -13.84
C TYR A 50 -8.56 1.68 -12.52
N ASP A 51 -7.36 1.11 -12.61
CA ASP A 51 -6.53 0.83 -11.42
C ASP A 51 -6.24 2.13 -10.66
N ARG A 52 -5.89 3.23 -11.36
CA ARG A 52 -5.69 4.53 -10.72
C ARG A 52 -6.95 5.05 -10.02
N GLU A 53 -8.12 4.81 -10.58
CA GLU A 53 -9.39 5.17 -9.94
C GLU A 53 -9.64 4.35 -8.67
N VAL A 54 -9.41 3.03 -8.75
CA VAL A 54 -9.53 2.11 -7.60
C VAL A 54 -8.53 2.47 -6.51
N LEU A 55 -7.26 2.71 -6.84
CA LEU A 55 -6.23 3.13 -5.88
C LEU A 55 -6.58 4.49 -5.25
N ARG A 56 -7.18 5.41 -6.01
CA ARG A 56 -7.67 6.70 -5.49
C ARG A 56 -8.87 6.53 -4.56
N TRP A 57 -9.74 5.56 -4.81
CA TRP A 57 -10.84 5.18 -3.92
C TRP A 57 -10.31 4.52 -2.63
N LEU A 58 -9.37 3.57 -2.75
CA LEU A 58 -8.70 2.92 -1.62
C LEU A 58 -7.97 3.93 -0.74
N ALA A 59 -7.30 4.92 -1.32
CA ALA A 59 -6.64 5.98 -0.58
C ALA A 59 -7.60 6.87 0.23
N GLY A 60 -8.91 6.82 -0.06
CA GLY A 60 -9.94 7.47 0.75
C GLY A 60 -10.34 6.68 2.01
N GLN A 61 -9.90 5.43 2.14
CA GLN A 61 -10.12 4.61 3.32
C GLN A 61 -9.07 4.92 4.41
N LYS A 62 -9.15 4.21 5.54
CA LYS A 62 -8.09 4.23 6.56
C LYS A 62 -6.72 3.90 5.94
N PRO A 63 -5.64 4.64 6.26
CA PRO A 63 -4.29 4.34 5.77
C PRO A 63 -3.84 2.89 6.00
N GLU A 64 -4.23 2.27 7.10
CA GLU A 64 -3.95 0.87 7.43
C GLU A 64 -4.51 -0.10 6.38
N ALA A 65 -5.72 0.15 5.87
CA ALA A 65 -6.34 -0.69 4.86
C ALA A 65 -5.54 -0.67 3.55
N ALA A 66 -5.09 0.52 3.14
CA ALA A 66 -4.18 0.66 2.00
C ALA A 66 -2.82 0.01 2.26
N GLN A 67 -2.33 0.07 3.51
CA GLN A 67 -1.07 -0.55 3.90
C GLN A 67 -1.12 -2.08 3.82
N VAL A 68 -2.26 -2.71 4.13
CA VAL A 68 -2.44 -4.15 3.90
C VAL A 68 -2.24 -4.50 2.42
N ILE A 69 -2.80 -3.71 1.50
CA ILE A 69 -2.64 -3.92 0.05
C ILE A 69 -1.16 -3.79 -0.35
N VAL A 70 -0.47 -2.77 0.13
CA VAL A 70 0.98 -2.61 -0.08
C VAL A 70 1.74 -3.86 0.36
N GLY A 71 1.47 -4.36 1.57
CA GLY A 71 2.11 -5.58 2.09
C GLY A 71 1.80 -6.83 1.27
N LEU A 72 0.58 -6.96 0.74
CA LEU A 72 0.22 -8.07 -0.15
C LEU A 72 1.01 -8.03 -1.46
N VAL A 73 1.19 -6.85 -2.06
CA VAL A 73 1.98 -6.68 -3.29
C VAL A 73 3.44 -7.06 -3.04
N HIS A 74 4.05 -6.56 -1.95
CA HIS A 74 5.42 -6.95 -1.58
C HIS A 74 5.57 -8.46 -1.39
N ARG A 75 4.61 -9.11 -0.71
CA ARG A 75 4.64 -10.57 -0.51
C ARG A 75 4.50 -11.33 -1.83
N ALA A 76 3.61 -10.88 -2.73
CA ALA A 76 3.43 -11.50 -4.03
C ALA A 76 4.71 -11.41 -4.88
N ALA A 77 5.37 -10.25 -4.89
CA ALA A 77 6.63 -10.06 -5.60
C ALA A 77 7.74 -10.96 -5.04
N ALA A 78 7.92 -11.00 -3.72
CA ALA A 78 8.91 -11.88 -3.08
C ALA A 78 8.64 -13.37 -3.35
N LEU A 79 7.38 -13.79 -3.45
CA LEU A 79 7.05 -15.17 -3.85
C LEU A 79 7.46 -15.46 -5.29
N ARG A 80 7.22 -14.52 -6.21
CA ARG A 80 7.60 -14.66 -7.61
C ARG A 80 9.12 -14.81 -7.76
N GLU A 81 9.91 -13.97 -7.08
CA GLU A 81 11.37 -14.04 -7.10
C GLU A 81 11.90 -15.40 -6.61
N ARG A 82 11.28 -15.97 -5.56
CA ARG A 82 11.67 -17.28 -5.02
C ARG A 82 11.38 -18.42 -5.98
N VAL A 83 10.33 -18.31 -6.80
CA VAL A 83 10.00 -19.29 -7.84
C VAL A 83 10.97 -19.17 -9.03
N GLU A 84 11.38 -17.96 -9.39
CA GLU A 84 12.34 -17.71 -10.48
C GLU A 84 13.77 -18.15 -10.15
N GLN A 85 14.11 -18.28 -8.85
CA GLN A 85 15.43 -18.69 -8.36
C GLN A 85 15.56 -20.20 -8.06
N ALA A 86 14.47 -20.96 -8.15
CA ALA A 86 14.41 -22.39 -7.85
C ALA A 86 14.47 -23.24 -9.13
#